data_AF-A0A3B8YUL5-F1
#
_entry.id   AF-A0A3B8YUL5-F1
#
_cell.length_a   1.000
_cell.length_b   1.000
_cell.length_c   1.000
_cell.angle_alpha   90.00
_cell.angle_beta   90.00
_cell.angle_gamma   90.00
#
_symmetry.space_group_name_H-M   'P 1'
#
loop_
_entity.id
_entity.type
_entity.pdbx_description
1 polymer ?
#
loop_
_entity_poly.entity_id
_entity_poly.type
_entity_poly.pdbx_seq_one_letter_code
_entity_poly.pdbx_strand_id
1 'polypeptide(L)'
;MAVARGERRFELTFDGGLFTFDALRPPKLGPRDDSLKDDPRAAQENDLFLRLADIDEVAGVFDRLFAEFARLRVSPAWGEAALPELRRWVAELGV
;
A
#
# COMPACT_ATOMS: atom_id res chain seq x y z
N MET A 1 6.16 -7.75 0.84
CA MET A 1 6.09 -6.81 -0.30
C MET A 1 6.62 -5.45 0.14
N ALA A 2 7.13 -4.61 -0.76
CA ALA A 2 7.51 -3.23 -0.46
C ALA A 2 6.91 -2.27 -1.48
N VAL A 3 6.38 -1.14 -0.99
CA VAL A 3 5.93 -0.02 -1.83
C VAL A 3 6.92 1.12 -1.61
N ALA A 4 7.47 1.64 -2.70
CA ALA A 4 8.38 2.79 -2.68
C ALA A 4 7.72 3.99 -3.36
N ARG A 5 7.79 5.16 -2.73
CA ARG A 5 7.34 6.44 -3.31
C ARG A 5 8.34 7.53 -2.95
N GLY A 6 9.03 8.04 -3.97
CA GLY A 6 10.20 8.90 -3.75
C GLY A 6 11.26 8.16 -2.92
N GLU A 7 11.71 8.80 -1.85
CA GLU A 7 12.69 8.22 -0.90
C GLU A 7 12.03 7.38 0.22
N ARG A 8 10.69 7.36 0.29
CA ARG A 8 9.96 6.62 1.33
C ARG A 8 9.71 5.19 0.90
N ARG A 9 10.03 4.23 1.78
CA ARG A 9 9.79 2.80 1.59
C ARG A 9 8.89 2.27 2.70
N PHE A 10 7.79 1.66 2.29
CA PHE A 10 6.80 1.03 3.16
C PHE A 10 6.90 -0.49 3.01
N GLU A 11 6.96 -1.20 4.13
CA GLU A 11 7.00 -2.66 4.13
C GLU A 11 5.62 -3.20 4.50
N LEU A 12 5.17 -4.18 3.73
CA LEU A 12 3.80 -4.69 3.76
C LEU A 12 3.82 -6.21 3.74
N THR A 13 3.01 -6.82 4.60
CA THR A 13 2.69 -8.25 4.52
C THR A 13 1.33 -8.39 3.83
N PHE A 14 1.28 -9.26 2.84
CA PHE A 14 0.07 -9.59 2.10
C PHE A 14 -0.12 -11.10 2.14
N ASP A 15 -1.25 -11.53 2.69
CA ASP A 15 -1.70 -12.91 2.61
C ASP A 15 -2.50 -13.08 1.32
N GLY A 16 -1.95 -13.83 0.37
CA GLY A 16 -2.60 -14.09 -0.92
C GLY A 16 -3.76 -15.08 -0.84
N GLY A 17 -3.84 -15.91 0.19
CA GLY A 17 -4.94 -16.86 0.40
C GLY A 17 -6.19 -16.19 0.93
N LEU A 18 -6.04 -15.25 1.86
CA LEU A 18 -7.14 -14.45 2.40
C LEU A 18 -7.35 -13.12 1.67
N PHE A 19 -6.40 -12.73 0.83
CA PHE A 19 -6.37 -11.44 0.16
C PHE A 19 -6.38 -10.27 1.18
N THR A 20 -5.63 -10.42 2.27
CA THR A 20 -5.55 -9.45 3.38
C THR A 20 -4.16 -8.83 3.51
N PHE A 21 -4.12 -7.61 4.03
CA PHE A 21 -2.89 -6.95 4.47
C PHE A 21 -2.77 -7.06 5.99
N ASP A 22 -1.79 -7.82 6.46
CA ASP A 22 -1.69 -8.16 7.88
C ASP A 22 -0.76 -7.22 8.66
N ALA A 23 0.15 -6.55 7.95
CA ALA A 23 1.09 -5.61 8.56
C ALA A 23 1.49 -4.50 7.60
N LEU A 24 1.56 -3.28 8.12
CA LEU A 24 2.15 -2.11 7.48
C LEU A 24 3.22 -1.54 8.40
N ARG A 25 4.47 -1.51 7.93
CA ARG A 25 5.57 -0.80 8.59
C ARG A 25 5.88 0.47 7.80
N PRO A 26 5.49 1.64 8.31
CA PRO A 26 5.89 2.91 7.70
C PRO A 26 7.39 3.17 7.91
N PRO A 27 8.02 3.99 7.05
CA PRO A 27 9.41 4.39 7.21
C PRO A 27 9.63 5.08 8.56
N LYS A 28 10.87 5.15 9.03
CA LYS A 28 11.17 5.93 10.24
C LYS A 28 10.82 7.40 9.99
N LEU A 29 10.25 8.05 11.01
CA LEU A 29 10.12 9.50 10.97
C LEU A 29 11.53 10.12 10.87
N GLY A 30 11.62 11.23 10.15
CA GLY A 30 12.84 12.02 10.09
C GLY A 30 13.20 12.63 11.45
N PRO A 31 14.29 13.40 11.53
CA PRO A 31 14.60 14.17 12.73
C PRO A 31 13.41 15.08 13.09
N ARG A 32 13.10 15.16 14.38
CA ARG A 32 12.07 16.08 14.89
C ARG A 32 12.50 17.52 14.65
N ASP A 33 11.51 18.40 14.51
CA ASP A 33 11.77 19.83 14.51
C ASP A 33 12.28 20.26 15.89
N ASP A 34 13.46 20.88 15.89
CA ASP A 34 14.11 21.40 17.09
C ASP A 34 13.30 22.50 17.77
N SER A 35 12.41 23.18 17.04
CA SER A 35 11.50 24.21 17.57
C SER A 35 10.46 23.66 18.55
N LEU A 36 10.20 22.35 18.51
CA LEU A 36 9.20 21.67 19.36
C LEU A 36 9.82 21.05 20.62
N LYS A 37 11.13 21.24 20.87
CA LYS A 37 11.84 20.60 21.99
C LYS A 37 11.28 20.94 23.38
N ASP A 38 10.79 22.17 23.54
CA ASP A 38 10.29 22.67 24.82
C ASP A 38 8.81 22.34 25.06
N ASP A 39 8.11 21.77 24.06
CA ASP A 39 6.73 21.29 24.18
C ASP A 39 6.62 19.82 23.74
N PRO A 40 6.78 18.88 24.69
CA PRO A 40 6.70 17.44 24.42
C PRO A 40 5.37 16.99 23.82
N ARG A 41 4.27 17.70 24.13
CA ARG A 41 2.94 17.36 23.62
C ARG A 41 2.84 17.74 22.15
N ALA A 42 3.27 18.95 21.79
CA ALA A 42 3.30 19.38 20.39
C ALA A 42 4.19 18.46 19.53
N ALA A 43 5.34 18.03 20.07
CA ALA A 43 6.21 17.07 19.39
C ALA A 43 5.51 15.72 19.13
N GLN A 44 4.74 15.21 20.10
CA GLN A 44 3.98 13.96 19.96
C GLN A 44 2.83 14.10 18.94
N GLU A 45 2.08 15.19 18.99
CA GLU A 45 0.98 15.46 18.05
C GLU A 45 1.52 15.55 16.62
N ASN A 46 2.65 16.23 16.41
CA ASN A 46 3.31 16.29 15.11
C ASN A 46 3.72 14.89 14.59
N ASP A 47 4.34 14.06 15.45
CA ASP A 47 4.70 12.68 15.07
C ASP A 47 3.46 11.88 14.64
N LEU A 48 2.33 12.04 15.35
CA LEU A 48 1.08 11.38 14.99
C LEU A 48 0.57 11.83 13.61
N PHE A 49 0.56 13.12 13.33
CA PHE A 49 0.11 13.63 12.03
C PHE A 49 0.98 13.13 10.88
N LEU A 50 2.31 13.09 11.07
CA LEU A 50 3.21 12.53 10.06
C LEU A 50 2.94 11.04 9.82
N ARG A 51 2.62 10.28 10.87
CA ARG A 51 2.23 8.86 10.74
C ARG A 51 0.91 8.68 10.00
N LEU A 52 -0.08 9.54 10.27
CA LEU A 52 -1.36 9.50 9.57
C LEU A 52 -1.19 9.81 8.07
N ALA A 53 -0.36 10.81 7.73
CA ALA A 53 -0.05 11.13 6.35
C ALA A 53 0.63 9.95 5.62
N ASP A 54 1.56 9.26 6.28
CA ASP A 54 2.20 8.04 5.76
C ASP A 54 1.20 6.92 5.45
N ILE A 55 0.24 6.70 6.35
CA ILE A 55 -0.78 5.66 6.20
C ILE A 55 -1.73 6.01 5.06
N ASP A 56 -2.22 7.24 5.01
CA ASP A 56 -3.12 7.74 3.95
C ASP A 56 -2.46 7.62 2.57
N GLU A 57 -1.18 7.97 2.48
CA GLU A 57 -0.41 7.87 1.25
C GLU A 57 -0.34 6.42 0.73
N VAL A 58 -0.06 5.45 1.59
CA VAL A 58 -0.02 4.03 1.22
C VAL A 58 -1.40 3.48 0.92
N ALA A 59 -2.40 3.81 1.73
CA ALA A 59 -3.79 3.40 1.50
C ALA A 59 -4.25 3.83 0.10
N GLY A 60 -3.95 5.08 -0.28
CA GLY A 60 -4.26 5.60 -1.62
C GLY A 60 -3.57 4.84 -2.78
N VAL A 61 -2.44 4.16 -2.55
CA VAL A 61 -1.85 3.26 -3.56
C VAL A 61 -2.75 2.04 -3.76
N PHE A 62 -3.22 1.43 -2.67
CA PHE A 62 -4.10 0.25 -2.73
C PHE A 62 -5.47 0.60 -3.30
N ASP A 63 -6.04 1.74 -2.93
CA ASP A 63 -7.31 2.21 -3.49
C ASP A 63 -7.23 2.36 -5.01
N ARG A 64 -6.12 2.92 -5.51
CA ARG A 64 -5.88 3.03 -6.96
C ARG A 64 -5.73 1.67 -7.62
N LEU A 65 -4.97 0.74 -7.04
CA LEU A 65 -4.82 -0.61 -7.57
C LEU A 65 -6.17 -1.33 -7.62
N PHE A 66 -6.97 -1.23 -6.57
CA PHE A 66 -8.30 -1.81 -6.52
C PHE A 66 -9.23 -1.16 -7.56
N ALA A 67 -9.18 0.16 -7.71
CA ALA A 67 -9.96 0.86 -8.72
C ALA A 67 -9.56 0.46 -10.16
N GLU A 68 -8.28 0.27 -10.46
CA GLU A 68 -7.80 -0.26 -11.74
C GLU A 68 -8.30 -1.69 -11.97
N PHE A 69 -8.18 -2.56 -10.95
CA PHE A 69 -8.72 -3.92 -11.01
C PHE A 69 -10.22 -3.93 -11.29
N ALA A 70 -11.00 -3.13 -10.56
CA ALA A 70 -12.44 -3.04 -10.74
C ALA A 70 -12.80 -2.56 -12.16
N ARG A 71 -12.09 -1.54 -12.68
CA ARG A 71 -12.25 -1.06 -14.06
C ARG A 71 -11.94 -2.13 -15.08
N LEU A 72 -10.82 -2.84 -14.93
CA LEU A 72 -10.49 -3.96 -15.80
C LEU A 72 -11.57 -5.04 -15.74
N ARG A 73 -12.03 -5.41 -14.54
CA ARG A 73 -12.96 -6.52 -14.30
C ARG A 73 -14.31 -6.37 -14.97
N VAL A 74 -14.79 -5.12 -15.12
CA VAL A 74 -16.06 -4.79 -15.80
C VAL A 74 -15.88 -4.46 -17.28
N SER A 75 -14.64 -4.32 -17.76
CA SER A 75 -14.35 -4.04 -19.16
C SER A 75 -14.44 -5.32 -20.04
N PRO A 76 -14.67 -5.18 -21.35
CA PRO A 76 -14.59 -6.31 -22.28
C PRO A 76 -13.23 -7.03 -22.27
N ALA A 77 -12.15 -6.26 -22.05
CA ALA A 77 -10.78 -6.79 -22.00
C ALA A 77 -10.58 -7.87 -20.93
N TRP A 78 -11.42 -7.89 -19.88
CA TRP A 78 -11.43 -8.98 -18.91
C TRP A 78 -11.71 -10.34 -19.57
N GLY A 79 -12.79 -10.43 -20.34
CA GLY A 79 -13.21 -11.68 -20.98
C GLY A 79 -12.34 -12.06 -22.17
N GLU A 80 -11.88 -11.06 -22.91
CA GLU A 80 -11.14 -11.25 -24.16
C GLU A 80 -9.67 -11.61 -23.95
N ALA A 81 -9.02 -11.05 -22.92
CA ALA A 81 -7.58 -11.21 -22.71
C ALA A 81 -7.23 -11.61 -21.27
N ALA A 82 -7.60 -10.80 -20.27
CA ALA A 82 -7.06 -10.93 -18.92
C ALA A 82 -7.43 -12.27 -18.26
N LEU A 83 -8.69 -12.70 -18.32
CA LEU A 83 -9.14 -13.96 -17.73
C LEU A 83 -8.56 -15.20 -18.43
N PRO A 84 -8.55 -15.29 -19.78
CA PRO A 84 -7.83 -16.35 -20.48
C PRO A 84 -6.36 -16.47 -20.06
N GLU A 85 -5.64 -15.35 -20.00
CA GLU A 85 -4.23 -15.34 -19.59
C GLU A 85 -4.02 -15.80 -18.15
N LEU A 86 -4.85 -15.31 -17.22
CA LEU A 86 -4.81 -15.75 -15.81
C LEU A 86 -5.07 -17.25 -15.68
N ARG A 87 -6.05 -17.78 -16.42
CA ARG A 87 -6.35 -19.23 -16.41
C ARG A 87 -5.19 -20.06 -16.95
N ARG A 88 -4.57 -19.61 -18.04
CA ARG A 88 -3.38 -20.27 -18.59
C ARG A 88 -2.24 -20.28 -17.57
N TRP A 89 -1.96 -19.14 -16.96
CA TRP A 89 -0.93 -19.04 -15.93
C TRP A 89 -1.18 -19.99 -14.75
N VAL A 90 -2.42 -20.06 -14.25
CA VAL A 90 -2.79 -21.01 -13.18
C VAL A 90 -2.60 -22.46 -13.61
N ALA A 91 -2.96 -22.81 -14.85
CA ALA A 91 -2.76 -24.16 -15.37
C ALA A 91 -1.27 -24.53 -15.49
N GLU A 92 -0.41 -23.57 -15.82
CA GLU A 92 1.05 -23.75 -15.92
C GLU A 92 1.73 -23.88 -14.55
N LEU A 93 1.14 -23.35 -13.48
CA LEU A 93 1.67 -23.48 -12.11
C LEU A 93 1.56 -24.90 -11.54
N GLY A 94 0.82 -25.81 -12.18
CA GLY A 94 0.84 -27.25 -11.89
C GLY A 94 0.39 -27.65 -10.48
N VAL A 95 -0.52 -26.88 -9.86
CA VAL A 95 -1.17 -27.25 -8.60
C VAL A 95 -2.23 -28.32 -8.82
#